data_AF-A0A5C6QPL5-F1
#
_entry.id   AF-A0A5C6QPL5-F1
#
_cell.length_a   1.000
_cell.length_b   1.000
_cell.length_c   1.000
_cell.angle_alpha   90.00
_cell.angle_beta   90.00
_cell.angle_gamma   90.00
#
_symmetry.space_group_name_H-M   'P 1'
#
loop_
_entity.id
_entity.type
_entity.pdbx_description
1 polymer ?
#
loop_
_entity_poly.entity_id
_entity_poly.type
_entity_poly.pdbx_seq_one_letter_code
_entity_poly.pdbx_strand_id
1 'polypeptide(L)'
;MIKLFSKISFTLCFLFMGVSQATILPLNSNALTSDDYIVHNYDGVDYDVVWASKVNTERWYTDRDYNFNTLFAPSYYENSGWAYAGQDGIPDLLTIFSGLEGSEIESLFKSNNTYVHAFSHWNSVFDEVTNNNDILNKDMKSTWSWFAPDVDINSMNLDDKKSQRTDISSTSGTTYDTFYVRKSNVSVPVPEPSTLIIFVFGIIALASKKRLFN
;
A
#
# COMPACT_ATOMS: atom_id res chain seq x y z
N MET A 1 -45.66 25.10 -14.27
CA MET A 1 -44.20 24.90 -14.41
C MET A 1 -43.56 24.33 -13.15
N ILE A 2 -43.77 24.91 -11.96
CA ILE A 2 -43.22 24.40 -10.68
C ILE A 2 -43.53 22.91 -10.40
N LYS A 3 -44.75 22.44 -10.69
CA LYS A 3 -45.14 21.03 -10.48
C LYS A 3 -44.42 20.04 -11.40
N LEU A 4 -44.03 20.48 -12.59
CA LEU A 4 -43.30 19.64 -13.55
C LEU A 4 -41.82 19.57 -13.17
N PHE A 5 -41.24 20.72 -12.81
CA PHE A 5 -39.87 20.81 -12.32
C PHE A 5 -39.64 19.92 -11.09
N SER A 6 -40.56 19.95 -10.11
CA SER A 6 -40.44 19.13 -8.91
C SER A 6 -40.52 17.61 -9.19
N LYS A 7 -41.34 17.19 -10.17
CA LYS A 7 -41.42 15.77 -10.58
C LYS A 7 -40.14 15.31 -11.30
N ILE A 8 -39.57 16.17 -12.14
CA ILE A 8 -38.32 15.89 -12.85
C ILE A 8 -37.15 15.82 -11.87
N SER A 9 -37.01 16.77 -10.94
CA SER A 9 -35.96 16.74 -9.92
C SER A 9 -36.05 15.49 -9.04
N PHE A 10 -37.25 15.08 -8.62
CA PHE A 10 -37.42 13.88 -7.81
C PHE A 10 -36.98 12.62 -8.58
N THR A 11 -37.34 12.52 -9.85
CA THR A 11 -36.94 11.40 -10.71
C THR A 11 -35.43 11.38 -10.96
N LEU A 12 -34.81 12.55 -11.16
CA LEU A 12 -33.36 12.68 -11.30
C LEU A 12 -32.63 12.21 -10.04
N CYS A 13 -33.10 12.58 -8.84
CA CYS A 13 -32.48 12.15 -7.58
C CYS A 13 -32.45 10.62 -7.44
N PHE A 14 -33.51 9.91 -7.85
CA PHE A 14 -33.52 8.43 -7.84
C PHE A 14 -32.59 7.81 -8.88
N LEU A 15 -32.39 8.45 -10.02
CA LEU A 15 -31.45 7.98 -11.05
C LEU A 15 -29.99 8.15 -10.61
N PHE A 16 -29.67 9.17 -9.81
CA PHE A 16 -28.31 9.39 -9.29
C PHE A 16 -27.97 8.59 -8.03
N MET A 17 -28.96 8.01 -7.34
CA MET A 17 -28.71 7.12 -6.19
C MET A 17 -28.00 5.82 -6.62
N GLY A 18 -28.23 5.31 -7.84
CA GLY A 18 -27.66 4.05 -8.30
C GLY A 18 -26.21 4.09 -8.81
N VAL A 19 -25.58 5.26 -8.88
CA VAL A 19 -24.23 5.43 -9.46
C VAL A 19 -23.20 6.00 -8.49
N SER A 20 -23.58 6.26 -7.23
CA SER A 20 -22.65 6.80 -6.24
C SER A 20 -21.96 5.66 -5.51
N GLN A 21 -20.72 5.35 -5.90
CA GLN A 21 -19.86 4.49 -5.09
C GLN A 21 -19.19 5.34 -4.01
N ALA A 22 -19.58 5.12 -2.75
CA ALA A 22 -18.87 5.68 -1.62
C ALA A 22 -17.58 4.87 -1.40
N THR A 23 -16.43 5.47 -1.75
CA THR A 23 -15.15 4.94 -1.30
C THR A 23 -15.02 5.22 0.19
N ILE A 24 -14.71 4.20 1.00
CA ILE A 24 -14.34 4.39 2.40
C ILE A 24 -13.13 5.32 2.43
N LEU A 25 -13.26 6.48 3.05
CA LEU A 25 -12.10 7.26 3.46
C LEU A 25 -11.29 6.37 4.40
N PRO A 26 -10.04 6.01 4.09
CA PRO A 26 -9.25 5.24 5.02
C PRO A 26 -9.16 6.02 6.33
N LEU A 27 -9.79 5.48 7.38
CA LEU A 27 -9.83 6.08 8.72
C LEU A 27 -8.46 6.04 9.42
N ASN A 28 -7.44 5.49 8.75
CA ASN A 28 -6.09 5.36 9.24
C ASN A 28 -5.15 6.12 8.30
N SER A 29 -4.44 7.13 8.82
CA SER A 29 -3.45 7.93 8.06
C SER A 29 -2.28 7.10 7.53
N ASN A 30 -2.16 5.84 7.97
CA ASN A 30 -1.13 4.89 7.56
C ASN A 30 -1.63 3.86 6.54
N ALA A 31 -2.88 3.96 6.09
CA ALA A 31 -3.41 3.04 5.09
C ALA A 31 -2.86 3.41 3.72
N LEU A 32 -2.22 2.42 3.06
CA LEU A 32 -1.79 2.55 1.68
C LEU A 32 -2.98 2.85 0.77
N THR A 33 -2.76 3.75 -0.16
CA THR A 33 -3.67 4.12 -1.24
C THR A 33 -3.29 3.37 -2.52
N SER A 34 -4.13 3.48 -3.56
CA SER A 34 -3.85 2.88 -4.88
C SER A 34 -2.57 3.43 -5.54
N ASP A 35 -2.03 4.53 -5.03
CA ASP A 35 -0.82 5.16 -5.58
C ASP A 35 0.47 4.59 -4.97
N ASP A 36 0.36 3.71 -3.96
CA ASP A 36 1.50 3.16 -3.22
C ASP A 36 1.85 1.72 -3.62
N TYR A 37 0.98 1.03 -4.37
CA TYR A 37 1.18 -0.35 -4.80
C TYR A 37 0.61 -0.59 -6.20
N ILE A 38 1.08 -1.66 -6.86
CA ILE A 38 0.53 -2.11 -8.14
C ILE A 38 -0.42 -3.29 -7.92
N VAL A 39 -1.35 -3.50 -8.85
CA VAL A 39 -2.15 -4.72 -8.94
C VAL A 39 -1.69 -5.53 -10.14
N HIS A 40 -1.31 -6.78 -9.93
CA HIS A 40 -0.88 -7.69 -10.99
C HIS A 40 -1.66 -9.01 -10.93
N ASN A 41 -2.24 -9.40 -12.07
CA ASN A 41 -2.94 -10.68 -12.19
C ASN A 41 -1.95 -11.79 -12.54
N TYR A 42 -1.87 -12.80 -11.68
CA TYR A 42 -1.10 -14.02 -11.94
C TYR A 42 -2.00 -15.23 -11.70
N ASP A 43 -2.09 -16.11 -12.70
CA ASP A 43 -2.91 -17.33 -12.65
C ASP A 43 -4.37 -17.10 -12.22
N GLY A 44 -4.97 -16.00 -12.70
CA GLY A 44 -6.36 -15.64 -12.40
C GLY A 44 -6.59 -15.06 -11.00
N VAL A 45 -5.52 -14.79 -10.24
CA VAL A 45 -5.57 -14.13 -8.94
C VAL A 45 -4.90 -12.76 -9.04
N ASP A 46 -5.59 -11.73 -8.56
CA ASP A 46 -5.00 -10.40 -8.43
C ASP A 46 -4.16 -10.31 -7.15
N TYR A 47 -2.94 -9.81 -7.30
CA TYR A 47 -2.01 -9.54 -6.20
C TYR A 47 -1.72 -8.05 -6.14
N ASP A 48 -1.88 -7.49 -4.94
CA ASP A 48 -1.32 -6.18 -4.64
C ASP A 48 0.16 -6.38 -4.31
N VAL A 49 1.05 -5.66 -5.00
CA VAL A 49 2.50 -5.73 -4.80
C VAL A 49 3.02 -4.33 -4.50
N VAL A 50 3.68 -4.18 -3.35
CA VAL A 50 4.25 -2.92 -2.90
C VAL A 50 5.76 -2.97 -2.93
N TRP A 51 6.39 -1.94 -3.51
CA TRP A 51 7.82 -1.72 -3.37
C TRP A 51 8.08 -1.03 -2.03
N ALA A 52 8.56 -1.80 -1.06
CA ALA A 52 8.65 -1.39 0.32
C ALA A 52 9.98 -0.72 0.66
N SER A 53 11.10 -1.10 0.03
CA SER A 53 12.40 -0.47 0.28
C SER A 53 13.39 -0.74 -0.84
N LYS A 54 14.45 0.07 -0.91
CA LYS A 54 15.57 -0.13 -1.84
C LYS A 54 16.70 -1.04 -1.33
N VAL A 55 16.55 -1.54 -0.10
CA VAL A 55 17.49 -2.47 0.52
C VAL A 55 16.71 -3.60 1.15
N ASN A 56 17.27 -4.81 1.13
CA ASN A 56 16.63 -6.01 1.65
C ASN A 56 17.26 -6.47 2.96
N THR A 57 17.26 -5.56 3.92
CA THR A 57 17.80 -5.79 5.27
C THR A 57 16.97 -5.03 6.28
N GLU A 58 16.76 -5.62 7.45
CA GLU A 58 16.09 -4.95 8.56
C GLU A 58 16.76 -3.62 8.93
N ARG A 59 18.10 -3.57 8.88
CA ARG A 59 18.88 -2.35 9.14
C ARG A 59 19.88 -2.06 8.04
N TRP A 60 19.99 -0.78 7.69
CA TRP A 60 21.00 -0.28 6.76
C TRP A 60 21.58 1.06 7.22
N TYR A 61 22.89 1.15 7.38
CA TYR A 61 23.56 2.41 7.76
C TYR A 61 23.61 3.38 6.59
N THR A 62 23.05 4.58 6.78
CA THR A 62 22.90 5.59 5.74
C THR A 62 24.11 6.51 5.60
N ASP A 63 24.95 6.61 6.63
CA ASP A 63 26.11 7.48 6.65
C ASP A 63 27.25 6.97 7.57
N ARG A 64 28.27 7.83 7.76
CA ARG A 64 29.45 7.54 8.58
C ARG A 64 29.24 7.83 10.07
N ASP A 65 28.15 8.51 10.43
CA ASP A 65 27.75 8.78 11.81
C ASP A 65 26.88 7.65 12.38
N TYR A 66 26.68 6.59 11.59
CA TYR A 66 25.89 5.41 11.93
C TYR A 66 24.42 5.72 12.18
N ASN A 67 23.89 6.75 11.50
CA ASN A 67 22.45 6.80 11.29
C ASN A 67 22.04 5.61 10.43
N PHE A 68 20.82 5.11 10.66
CA PHE A 68 20.35 3.92 9.98
C PHE A 68 18.88 4.01 9.62
N ASN A 69 18.56 3.32 8.54
CA ASN A 69 17.20 2.95 8.20
C ASN A 69 16.83 1.65 8.91
N THR A 70 15.65 1.60 9.51
CA THR A 70 14.97 0.36 9.90
C THR A 70 13.89 0.07 8.88
N LEU A 71 13.97 -1.10 8.25
CA LEU A 71 12.91 -1.67 7.42
C LEU A 71 12.01 -2.53 8.30
N PHE A 72 10.74 -2.19 8.38
CA PHE A 72 9.73 -2.91 9.14
C PHE A 72 9.21 -4.12 8.36
N ALA A 73 9.00 -5.23 9.07
CA ALA A 73 8.44 -6.46 8.50
C ALA A 73 6.95 -6.25 8.17
N PRO A 74 6.35 -7.03 7.25
CA PRO A 74 4.92 -6.92 6.89
C PRO A 74 3.96 -6.96 8.09
N SER A 75 4.36 -7.61 9.18
CA SER A 75 3.57 -7.67 10.42
C SER A 75 3.47 -6.34 11.18
N TYR A 76 4.27 -5.32 10.84
CA TYR A 76 4.21 -4.01 11.50
C TYR A 76 2.85 -3.32 11.32
N TYR A 77 2.16 -3.57 10.21
CA TYR A 77 0.75 -3.25 10.05
C TYR A 77 -0.11 -4.50 10.24
N GLU A 78 -0.40 -4.84 11.50
CA GLU A 78 -1.29 -5.93 11.83
C GLU A 78 -2.62 -5.84 11.07
N ASN A 79 -3.14 -6.99 10.63
CA ASN A 79 -4.42 -7.10 9.90
C ASN A 79 -4.49 -6.39 8.53
N SER A 80 -3.36 -5.92 7.98
CA SER A 80 -3.32 -5.29 6.66
C SER A 80 -3.36 -6.28 5.48
N GLY A 81 -3.06 -7.55 5.77
CA GLY A 81 -2.97 -8.64 4.78
C GLY A 81 -1.63 -8.71 4.04
N TRP A 82 -0.73 -7.74 4.23
CA TRP A 82 0.62 -7.76 3.65
C TRP A 82 1.46 -8.86 4.26
N ALA A 83 2.21 -9.56 3.41
CA ALA A 83 3.06 -10.66 3.81
C ALA A 83 4.29 -10.77 2.89
N TYR A 84 5.20 -11.65 3.30
CA TYR A 84 6.33 -12.03 2.48
C TYR A 84 5.88 -12.92 1.31
N ALA A 85 6.36 -12.62 0.11
CA ALA A 85 6.18 -13.47 -1.07
C ALA A 85 6.87 -14.83 -0.84
N GLY A 86 6.24 -15.92 -1.29
CA GLY A 86 6.69 -17.28 -1.05
C GLY A 86 6.30 -17.87 0.32
N GLN A 87 5.55 -17.11 1.14
CA GLN A 87 5.03 -17.56 2.43
C GLN A 87 3.50 -17.49 2.45
N ASP A 88 2.86 -18.17 3.41
CA ASP A 88 1.41 -18.08 3.67
C ASP A 88 0.49 -18.27 2.45
N GLY A 89 0.91 -19.11 1.49
CA GLY A 89 0.15 -19.39 0.28
C GLY A 89 0.20 -18.28 -0.79
N ILE A 90 1.16 -17.36 -0.68
CA ILE A 90 1.52 -16.36 -1.69
C ILE A 90 2.72 -16.89 -2.48
N PRO A 91 2.66 -16.92 -3.83
CA PRO A 91 3.81 -17.30 -4.65
C PRO A 91 4.99 -16.33 -4.45
N ASP A 92 6.21 -16.75 -4.79
CA ASP A 92 7.35 -15.83 -4.79
C ASP A 92 7.25 -14.78 -5.91
N LEU A 93 8.06 -13.71 -5.82
CA LEU A 93 8.02 -12.59 -6.77
C LEU A 93 8.36 -13.02 -8.21
N LEU A 94 9.29 -13.96 -8.39
CA LEU A 94 9.69 -14.43 -9.71
C LEU A 94 8.56 -15.22 -10.38
N THR A 95 7.77 -15.92 -9.58
CA THR A 95 6.57 -16.63 -10.00
C THR A 95 5.44 -15.65 -10.34
N ILE A 96 5.17 -14.67 -9.47
CA ILE A 96 4.14 -13.64 -9.70
C ILE A 96 4.40 -12.90 -11.02
N PHE A 97 5.65 -12.49 -11.27
CA PHE A 97 6.04 -11.78 -12.49
C PHE A 97 6.57 -12.71 -13.59
N SER A 98 6.22 -13.99 -13.54
CA SER A 98 6.66 -14.93 -14.56
C SER A 98 6.12 -14.54 -15.94
N GLY A 99 6.98 -14.63 -16.95
CA GLY A 99 6.64 -14.23 -18.32
C GLY A 99 6.83 -12.75 -18.65
N LEU A 100 7.18 -11.90 -17.67
CA LEU A 100 7.55 -10.50 -17.92
C LEU A 100 9.06 -10.32 -17.95
N GLU A 101 9.56 -9.44 -18.81
CA GLU A 101 10.93 -8.90 -18.75
C GLU A 101 11.05 -7.82 -17.66
N GLY A 102 12.27 -7.48 -17.24
CA GLY A 102 12.48 -6.48 -16.19
C GLY A 102 11.96 -5.09 -16.56
N SER A 103 12.03 -4.71 -17.83
CA SER A 103 11.44 -3.46 -18.36
C SER A 103 9.92 -3.43 -18.27
N GLU A 104 9.27 -4.58 -18.46
CA GLU A 104 7.81 -4.71 -18.33
C GLU A 104 7.39 -4.60 -16.86
N ILE A 105 8.14 -5.25 -15.95
CA ILE A 105 7.91 -5.12 -14.50
C ILE A 105 8.10 -3.67 -14.06
N GLU A 106 9.18 -3.02 -14.50
CA GLU A 106 9.43 -1.61 -14.20
C GLU A 106 8.29 -0.70 -14.67
N SER A 107 7.72 -0.98 -15.85
CA SER A 107 6.58 -0.23 -16.37
C SER A 107 5.33 -0.36 -15.50
N LEU A 108 5.14 -1.46 -14.77
CA LEU A 108 4.03 -1.61 -13.83
C LEU A 108 4.16 -0.64 -12.65
N PHE A 109 5.39 -0.42 -12.18
CA PHE A 109 5.69 0.47 -11.06
C PHE A 109 5.85 1.94 -11.46
N LYS A 110 5.49 2.33 -12.68
CA LYS A 110 5.53 3.72 -13.15
C LYS A 110 4.14 4.27 -13.41
N SER A 111 3.82 5.38 -12.74
CA SER A 111 2.60 6.17 -13.00
C SER A 111 2.98 7.64 -13.22
N ASN A 112 2.59 8.22 -14.35
CA ASN A 112 2.91 9.61 -14.72
C ASN A 112 4.40 9.97 -14.58
N ASN A 113 5.29 9.02 -14.92
CA ASN A 113 6.75 9.15 -14.81
C ASN A 113 7.30 9.24 -13.36
N THR A 114 6.49 8.88 -12.36
CA THR A 114 6.87 8.69 -10.96
C THR A 114 6.76 7.22 -10.58
N TYR A 115 7.59 6.76 -9.66
CA TYR A 115 7.50 5.40 -9.15
C TYR A 115 6.37 5.24 -8.13
N VAL A 116 5.65 4.14 -8.26
CA VAL A 116 4.68 3.64 -7.28
C VAL A 116 5.46 2.87 -6.23
N HIS A 117 5.46 3.34 -4.98
CA HIS A 117 6.19 2.73 -3.87
C HIS A 117 5.60 3.13 -2.52
N ALA A 118 6.01 2.45 -1.44
CA ALA A 118 5.56 2.75 -0.09
C ALA A 118 6.71 2.88 0.92
N PHE A 119 7.82 3.49 0.52
CA PHE A 119 9.01 3.58 1.35
C PHE A 119 8.73 4.21 2.72
N SER A 120 8.01 5.34 2.77
CA SER A 120 7.63 6.03 4.01
C SER A 120 6.77 5.22 4.96
N HIS A 121 6.12 4.14 4.50
CA HIS A 121 5.29 3.28 5.34
C HIS A 121 6.09 2.19 6.07
N TRP A 122 7.13 1.65 5.42
CA TRP A 122 7.90 0.54 5.97
C TRP A 122 9.33 0.90 6.35
N ASN A 123 9.76 2.14 6.16
CA ASN A 123 11.10 2.59 6.49
C ASN A 123 11.06 3.72 7.50
N SER A 124 12.05 3.75 8.38
CA SER A 124 12.19 4.85 9.34
C SER A 124 12.80 6.12 8.71
N VAL A 125 13.59 5.98 7.64
CA VAL A 125 14.30 7.12 7.02
C VAL A 125 14.15 7.17 5.50
N PHE A 126 14.10 6.05 4.79
CA PHE A 126 13.89 6.10 3.33
C PHE A 126 12.45 6.50 3.00
N ASP A 127 12.29 7.52 2.17
CA ASP A 127 10.99 8.06 1.75
C ASP A 127 10.88 8.30 0.23
N GLU A 128 11.98 8.14 -0.52
CA GLU A 128 12.03 8.34 -1.97
C GLU A 128 12.80 7.24 -2.72
N VAL A 129 12.43 7.02 -3.98
CA VAL A 129 13.15 6.16 -4.92
C VAL A 129 14.28 6.94 -5.57
N THR A 130 15.53 6.49 -5.38
CA THR A 130 16.72 7.15 -5.96
C THR A 130 17.42 6.31 -7.04
N ASN A 131 17.10 5.01 -7.16
CA ASN A 131 17.65 4.08 -8.16
C ASN A 131 16.60 3.01 -8.47
N ASN A 132 16.52 2.59 -9.73
CA ASN A 132 15.54 1.67 -10.30
C ASN A 132 16.19 0.47 -11.04
N ASN A 133 17.52 0.37 -11.00
CA ASN A 133 18.25 -0.69 -11.72
C ASN A 133 17.86 -2.10 -11.26
N ASP A 134 17.46 -2.26 -9.99
CA ASP A 134 17.22 -3.59 -9.41
C ASP A 134 15.91 -4.19 -9.92
N ILE A 135 14.85 -3.41 -10.13
CA ILE A 135 13.64 -3.88 -10.81
C ILE A 135 13.93 -4.32 -12.24
N LEU A 136 14.71 -3.54 -12.99
CA LEU A 136 15.10 -3.88 -14.37
C LEU A 136 15.91 -5.19 -14.44
N ASN A 137 16.72 -5.47 -13.42
CA ASN A 137 17.51 -6.69 -13.32
C ASN A 137 16.76 -7.84 -12.61
N LYS A 138 15.54 -7.59 -12.10
CA LYS A 138 14.78 -8.51 -11.25
C LYS A 138 15.49 -8.90 -9.95
N ASP A 139 16.36 -8.01 -9.45
CA ASP A 139 17.03 -8.12 -8.17
C ASP A 139 16.08 -7.68 -7.04
N MET A 140 14.99 -8.45 -6.89
CA MET A 140 13.88 -8.17 -5.98
C MET A 140 13.75 -9.27 -4.94
N LYS A 141 13.44 -8.89 -3.70
CA LYS A 141 13.26 -9.81 -2.57
C LYS A 141 12.03 -9.43 -1.77
N SER A 142 11.56 -10.36 -0.95
CA SER A 142 10.47 -10.09 -0.01
C SER A 142 10.92 -10.30 1.42
N THR A 143 11.67 -11.36 1.68
CA THR A 143 12.27 -11.63 3.00
C THR A 143 13.64 -11.00 3.14
N TRP A 144 13.97 -10.45 4.31
CA TRP A 144 15.27 -9.85 4.57
C TRP A 144 16.44 -10.82 4.32
N SER A 145 17.48 -10.30 3.68
CA SER A 145 18.77 -10.99 3.52
C SER A 145 19.54 -11.01 4.84
N TRP A 146 19.33 -10.02 5.71
CA TRP A 146 20.00 -9.90 7.02
C TRP A 146 19.07 -9.28 8.08
N PHE A 147 19.14 -9.82 9.29
CA PHE A 147 18.31 -9.44 10.45
C PHE A 147 19.19 -8.82 11.55
N ALA A 148 18.64 -7.83 12.25
CA ALA A 148 19.34 -7.23 13.37
C ALA A 148 19.33 -8.19 14.57
N PRO A 149 20.47 -8.37 15.27
CA PRO A 149 20.47 -9.10 16.53
C PRO A 149 19.61 -8.36 17.56
N ASP A 150 19.00 -9.12 18.48
CA ASP A 150 18.15 -8.62 19.58
C ASP A 150 19.00 -7.93 20.67
N VAL A 151 19.56 -6.78 20.29
CA VAL A 151 20.41 -5.92 21.12
C VAL A 151 19.99 -4.48 20.83
N ASP A 152 19.90 -3.66 21.87
CA ASP A 152 19.65 -2.23 21.71
C ASP A 152 20.83 -1.58 20.97
N ILE A 153 20.63 -1.24 19.71
CA ILE A 153 21.65 -0.66 18.83
C ILE A 153 22.11 0.72 19.28
N ASN A 154 21.27 1.44 20.02
CA ASN A 154 21.64 2.74 20.55
C ASN A 154 22.67 2.60 21.67
N SER A 155 22.77 1.41 22.27
CA SER A 155 23.76 1.07 23.30
C SER A 155 25.04 0.44 22.74
N MET A 156 25.09 0.09 21.45
CA MET A 156 26.27 -0.51 20.82
C MET A 156 27.46 0.46 20.79
N ASN A 157 28.65 -0.06 21.08
CA ASN A 157 29.88 0.71 20.94
C ASN A 157 30.25 0.89 19.45
N LEU A 158 31.24 1.72 19.16
CA LEU A 158 31.65 2.04 17.79
C LEU A 158 32.16 0.82 17.01
N ASP A 159 32.85 -0.10 17.66
CA ASP A 159 33.43 -1.26 16.99
C ASP A 159 32.36 -2.30 16.65
N ASP A 160 31.34 -2.46 17.51
CA ASP A 160 30.16 -3.29 17.23
C ASP A 160 29.38 -2.76 16.02
N LYS A 161 29.16 -1.45 15.94
CA LYS A 161 28.49 -0.81 14.80
C LYS A 161 29.27 -1.00 13.49
N LYS A 162 30.60 -0.92 13.54
CA LYS A 162 31.47 -1.22 12.38
C LYS A 162 31.39 -2.68 11.96
N SER A 163 31.40 -3.60 12.93
CA SER A 163 31.26 -5.03 12.66
C SER A 163 29.93 -5.30 11.96
N GLN A 164 28.83 -4.83 12.55
CA GLN A 164 27.50 -5.00 11.98
C GLN A 164 27.38 -4.42 10.58
N ARG A 165 27.90 -3.21 10.34
CA ARG A 165 27.92 -2.62 8.99
C ARG A 165 28.67 -3.50 7.98
N THR A 166 29.79 -4.07 8.40
CA THR A 166 30.59 -4.98 7.58
C THR A 166 29.80 -6.27 7.28
N ASP A 167 29.13 -6.83 8.30
CA ASP A 167 28.33 -8.04 8.17
C ASP A 167 27.15 -7.84 7.19
N ILE A 168 26.42 -6.74 7.33
CA ILE A 168 25.34 -6.33 6.40
C ILE A 168 25.90 -6.22 4.97
N SER A 169 27.01 -5.49 4.80
CA SER A 169 27.61 -5.26 3.48
C SER A 169 28.18 -6.55 2.85
N SER A 170 28.52 -7.55 3.66
CA SER A 170 29.03 -8.84 3.21
C SER A 170 27.94 -9.82 2.78
N THR A 171 26.68 -9.53 3.12
CA THR A 171 25.56 -10.42 2.86
C THR A 171 25.07 -10.27 1.42
N SER A 172 24.92 -11.40 0.71
CA SER A 172 24.43 -11.40 -0.67
C SER A 172 22.99 -10.88 -0.74
N GLY A 173 22.72 -9.92 -1.64
CA GLY A 173 21.38 -9.39 -1.89
C GLY A 173 20.87 -8.42 -0.85
N THR A 174 21.73 -7.82 -0.01
CA THR A 174 21.32 -6.71 0.87
C THR A 174 21.04 -5.41 0.13
N THR A 175 21.63 -5.27 -1.06
CA THR A 175 21.38 -4.17 -1.99
C THR A 175 20.16 -4.39 -2.87
N TYR A 176 19.45 -5.51 -2.74
CA TYR A 176 18.27 -5.79 -3.57
C TYR A 176 17.07 -5.02 -3.04
N ASP A 177 16.13 -4.70 -3.92
CA ASP A 177 14.87 -4.07 -3.56
C ASP A 177 13.98 -5.02 -2.75
N THR A 178 13.25 -4.48 -1.77
CA THR A 178 12.28 -5.24 -0.96
C THR A 178 10.85 -4.96 -1.38
N PHE A 179 10.06 -6.02 -1.53
CA PHE A 179 8.65 -5.98 -1.88
C PHE A 179 7.81 -6.78 -0.90
N TYR A 180 6.61 -6.30 -0.60
CA TYR A 180 5.59 -7.07 0.12
C TYR A 180 4.39 -7.31 -0.78
N VAL A 181 3.68 -8.41 -0.50
CA VAL A 181 2.60 -8.87 -1.36
C VAL A 181 1.39 -9.22 -0.51
N ARG A 182 0.20 -9.01 -1.07
CA ARG A 182 -1.03 -9.64 -0.59
C ARG A 182 -1.91 -10.02 -1.75
N LYS A 183 -2.83 -10.94 -1.54
CA LYS A 183 -3.94 -11.12 -2.48
C LYS A 183 -4.79 -9.86 -2.45
N SER A 184 -5.14 -9.33 -3.61
CA SER A 184 -6.01 -8.17 -3.69
C SER A 184 -7.33 -8.53 -3.03
N ASN A 185 -7.67 -7.80 -1.97
CA ASN A 185 -9.02 -7.86 -1.45
C ASN A 185 -9.87 -7.11 -2.47
N VAL A 186 -10.50 -7.84 -3.40
CA VAL A 186 -11.60 -7.28 -4.20
C VAL A 186 -12.53 -6.64 -3.20
N SER A 187 -12.61 -5.31 -3.19
CA SER A 187 -13.44 -4.56 -2.26
C SER A 187 -14.84 -5.09 -2.45
N VAL A 188 -15.32 -5.89 -1.50
CA VAL A 188 -16.73 -6.27 -1.48
C VAL A 188 -17.46 -4.95 -1.39
N PRO A 189 -18.35 -4.62 -2.35
CA PRO A 189 -19.10 -3.37 -2.31
C PRO A 189 -19.73 -3.25 -0.94
N VAL A 190 -19.26 -2.27 -0.16
CA VAL A 190 -19.78 -2.05 1.19
C VAL A 190 -21.21 -1.55 0.99
N PRO A 191 -22.23 -2.21 1.57
CA PRO A 191 -23.60 -1.72 1.50
C PRO A 191 -23.62 -0.28 2.01
N GLU A 192 -24.24 0.62 1.24
CA GLU A 192 -24.27 2.04 1.55
C GLU A 192 -24.61 2.28 3.03
N PRO A 193 -23.87 3.17 3.73
CA PRO A 193 -24.12 3.40 5.13
C PRO A 193 -25.53 4.01 5.25
N SER A 194 -26.41 3.33 5.98
CA SER A 194 -27.82 3.70 6.15
C SER A 194 -28.02 5.13 6.68
N THR A 195 -26.94 5.79 7.12
CA THR A 195 -26.85 7.22 7.42
C THR A 195 -27.21 8.13 6.25
N LEU A 196 -26.86 7.81 5.00
CA LEU A 196 -27.29 8.62 3.84
C LEU A 196 -28.81 8.58 3.66
N ILE A 197 -29.40 7.39 3.81
CA ILE A 197 -30.86 7.19 3.77
C ILE A 197 -31.54 7.95 4.93
N ILE A 198 -30.98 7.88 6.14
CA ILE A 198 -31.49 8.63 7.30
C ILE A 198 -31.40 10.14 7.05
N PHE A 199 -30.32 10.63 6.43
CA PHE A 199 -30.14 12.05 6.12
C PHE A 199 -31.16 12.52 5.06
N VAL A 200 -31.40 11.71 4.02
CA VAL A 200 -32.42 11.96 3.00
C VAL A 200 -33.82 11.98 3.62
N PHE A 201 -34.16 11.01 4.48
CA PHE A 201 -35.45 11.02 5.19
C PHE A 201 -35.59 12.21 6.13
N GLY A 202 -34.50 12.63 6.78
CA GLY A 202 -34.45 13.84 7.61
C GLY A 202 -34.79 15.10 6.80
N ILE A 203 -34.21 15.26 5.61
CA ILE A 203 -34.51 16.38 4.71
C ILE A 203 -35.96 16.33 4.21
N ILE A 204 -36.47 15.15 3.83
CA ILE A 204 -37.86 14.97 3.36
C ILE A 204 -38.85 15.33 4.48
N ALA A 205 -38.61 14.87 5.71
CA ALA A 205 -39.44 15.18 6.87
C ALA A 205 -39.42 16.68 7.19
N LEU A 206 -38.25 17.32 7.09
CA LEU A 206 -38.09 18.76 7.33
C LEU A 206 -38.80 19.60 6.25
N ALA A 207 -38.70 19.21 4.98
CA ALA A 207 -39.37 19.88 3.87
C ALA A 207 -40.91 19.70 3.91
N SER A 208 -41.40 18.59 4.44
CA SER A 208 -42.85 18.27 4.50
C SER A 208 -43.60 19.00 5.64
N LYS A 209 -42.88 19.54 6.64
CA LYS A 209 -43.51 20.22 7.80
C LYS A 209 -44.37 21.43 7.44
N LYS A 210 -44.13 22.10 6.29
CA LYS A 210 -44.98 23.22 5.83
C LYS A 210 -46.38 22.83 5.37
N ARG A 211 -46.71 21.53 5.29
CA ARG A 211 -48.00 21.04 4.78
C ARG A 211 -48.83 20.23 5.77
N LEU A 212 -48.27 19.87 6.93
CA LEU A 212 -48.89 18.98 7.92
C LEU A 212 -49.46 19.71 9.16
N PHE A 213 -49.18 21.01 9.32
CA PHE A 213 -49.65 21.81 10.45
C PHE A 213 -50.50 23.03 10.05
N ASN A 214 -51.18 22.97 8.90
CA ASN A 214 -52.27 23.89 8.55
C ASN A 214 -53.59 23.13 8.51
#